data_AF-A0A6V7M653-F1
#
_entry.id   AF-A0A6V7M653-F1
#
_cell.length_a   1.000
_cell.length_b   1.000
_cell.length_c   1.000
_cell.angle_alpha   90.00
_cell.angle_beta   90.00
_cell.angle_gamma   90.00
#
_symmetry.space_group_name_H-M   'P 1'
#
loop_
_entity.id
_entity.type
_entity.pdbx_description
1 polymer ?
#
loop_
_entity_poly.entity_id
_entity_poly.type
_entity_poly.pdbx_seq_one_letter_code
_entity_poly.pdbx_strand_id
1 'polypeptide(L)' 'MASQQPAPKIKELRLPMSRVKTIMKSSPHVDSIGQDGLFVVTKAT' A
#
# COMPACT_ATOMS: atom_id res chain seq x y z
N MET A 1 25.52 22.92 7.59
CA MET A 1 24.71 22.02 8.44
C MET A 1 23.65 21.39 7.57
N ALA A 2 23.71 20.07 7.33
CA ALA A 2 22.70 19.37 6.55
C ALA A 2 21.45 19.19 7.43
N SER A 3 20.33 19.78 7.02
CA SER A 3 19.05 19.67 7.69
C SER A 3 18.54 18.23 7.60
N GLN A 4 18.64 17.47 8.68
CA GLN A 4 17.95 16.17 8.80
C GLN A 4 16.44 16.43 8.74
N GLN A 5 15.84 16.18 7.56
CA GLN A 5 14.39 16.13 7.42
C GLN A 5 13.90 14.92 8.24
N PRO A 6 12.92 15.10 9.14
CA PRO A 6 12.35 13.97 9.87
C PRO A 6 11.75 13.00 8.85
N ALA A 7 12.12 11.72 8.96
CA ALA A 7 11.57 10.67 8.10
C ALA A 7 10.03 10.79 8.09
N PRO A 8 9.40 10.82 6.89
CA PRO A 8 7.96 11.02 6.81
C PRO A 8 7.28 9.91 7.62
N LYS A 9 6.30 10.30 8.44
CA LYS A 9 5.52 9.37 9.25
C LYS A 9 4.92 8.34 8.30
N ILE A 10 5.45 7.12 8.32
CA ILE A 10 5.10 6.03 7.39
C ILE A 10 3.59 5.78 7.32
N LYS A 11 2.85 6.05 8.41
CA LYS A 11 1.38 5.95 8.44
C LYS A 11 0.66 6.94 7.52
N GLU A 12 1.25 8.10 7.23
CA GLU A 12 0.68 9.14 6.36
C GLU A 12 0.89 8.83 4.88
N LEU A 13 1.92 8.04 4.56
CA LEU A 13 2.25 7.63 3.18
C LEU A 13 1.58 6.33 2.74
N ARG A 14 0.94 5.59 3.65
CA ARG A 14 0.31 4.30 3.35
C ARG A 14 -1.09 4.47 2.80
N LEU A 15 -1.38 3.76 1.71
CA LEU A 15 -2.71 3.72 1.14
C LEU A 15 -3.66 2.88 2.01
N PRO A 16 -4.93 3.28 2.15
CA PRO A 16 -5.94 2.43 2.77
C PRO A 16 -6.07 1.08 2.04
N MET A 17 -6.36 -0.01 2.75
CA MET A 17 -6.58 -1.35 2.15
C MET A 17 -7.57 -1.32 0.98
N SER A 18 -8.62 -0.49 1.08
CA SER A 18 -9.60 -0.34 -0.01
C SER A 18 -8.97 0.18 -1.30
N ARG A 19 -8.01 1.13 -1.22
CA ARG A 19 -7.32 1.67 -2.40
C ARG A 19 -6.35 0.66 -2.98
N VAL A 20 -5.62 -0.06 -2.12
CA VAL A 20 -4.75 -1.16 -2.55
C VAL A 20 -5.56 -2.23 -3.30
N LYS A 21 -6.72 -2.62 -2.76
CA LYS A 21 -7.62 -3.59 -3.42
C LYS A 21 -8.11 -3.09 -4.78
N THR A 22 -8.49 -1.82 -4.90
CA THR A 22 -8.89 -1.23 -6.18
C THR A 22 -7.76 -1.28 -7.21
N ILE A 23 -6.52 -0.94 -6.81
CA ILE A 23 -5.34 -0.98 -7.70
C ILE A 23 -5.03 -2.42 -8.12
N MET A 24 -5.09 -3.37 -7.20
CA MET A 24 -4.87 -4.78 -7.55
C MET A 24 -5.91 -5.28 -8.56
N LYS A 25 -7.19 -4.89 -8.41
CA LYS A 25 -8.28 -5.24 -9.34
C LYS A 25 -8.27 -4.48 -10.67
N SER A 26 -7.49 -3.41 -10.82
CA SER A 26 -7.38 -2.74 -12.12
C SER A 26 -6.52 -3.52 -13.10
N SER A 27 -5.79 -4.55 -12.64
CA SER A 27 -5.06 -5.46 -13.52
C SER A 27 -6.01 -6.48 -14.17
N PRO A 28 -5.97 -6.67 -15.49
CA PRO A 28 -6.79 -7.67 -16.18
C PRO A 28 -6.39 -9.12 -15.83
N HIS A 29 -5.29 -9.31 -15.09
CA HIS A 29 -4.78 -10.63 -14.69
C HIS A 29 -5.20 -11.04 -13.27
N VAL A 30 -5.92 -10.18 -12.55
CA VAL A 30 -6.30 -10.40 -11.15
C VAL A 30 -7.80 -10.63 -11.05
N ASP A 31 -8.19 -11.90 -11.01
CA ASP A 31 -9.59 -12.30 -10.91
C ASP A 31 -10.14 -12.15 -9.48
N SER A 32 -9.37 -12.65 -8.50
CA SER A 32 -9.73 -12.64 -7.07
C SER A 32 -8.53 -12.33 -6.17
N ILE A 33 -8.80 -11.69 -5.03
CA ILE A 33 -7.77 -11.27 -4.05
C ILE A 33 -8.13 -11.83 -2.68
N GLY A 34 -7.24 -12.64 -2.10
CA GLY A 34 -7.35 -13.13 -0.72
C GLY A 34 -6.99 -12.06 0.32
N GLN A 35 -7.52 -12.18 1.53
CA GLN A 35 -7.28 -11.22 2.63
C GLN A 35 -5.81 -11.13 3.03
N ASP A 36 -5.14 -12.28 3.13
CA ASP A 36 -3.73 -12.33 3.52
C ASP A 36 -2.84 -11.61 2.50
N GLY A 37 -3.03 -11.91 1.21
CA GLY A 37 -2.33 -11.22 0.12
C GLY A 37 -2.59 -9.70 0.12
N LEU A 38 -3.85 -9.28 0.32
CA LEU A 38 -4.18 -7.86 0.41
C LEU A 38 -3.48 -7.18 1.60
N PHE A 39 -3.41 -7.86 2.74
CA PHE A 39 -2.77 -7.34 3.94
C PHE A 39 -1.25 -7.20 3.80
N VAL A 40 -0.60 -8.21 3.23
CA VAL A 40 0.84 -8.20 2.94
C VAL A 40 1.18 -7.04 1.99
N VAL A 41 0.46 -6.92 0.88
CA VAL A 41 0.67 -5.84 -0.10
C VAL A 41 0.45 -4.47 0.56
N THR A 42 -0.60 -4.31 1.36
CA THR A 42 -0.87 -3.05 2.08
C THR A 42 0.24 -2.68 3.07
N LYS A 43 0.97 -3.66 3.63
CA LYS A 43 2.12 -3.40 4.53
C LYS A 43 3.42 -3.12 3.79
N ALA A 44 3.57 -3.66 2.59
CA ALA A 44 4.79 -3.53 1.79
C ALA A 44 4.82 -2.26 0.92
N THR A 45 3.66 -1.67 0.64
CA THR A 45 3.49 -0.36 -0.04
C THR A 45 3.23 0.74 0.98
#